data_AF-A0AAD2CP11-F1
#
_entry.id   AF-A0AAD2CP11-F1
#
_cell.length_a   1.000
_cell.length_b   1.000
_cell.length_c   1.000
_cell.angle_alpha   90.00
_cell.angle_beta   90.00
_cell.angle_gamma   90.00
#
_symmetry.space_group_name_H-M   'P 1'
#
loop_
_entity.id
_entity.type
_entity.pdbx_description
1 polymer ?
#
loop_
_entity_poly.entity_id
_entity_poly.type
_entity_poly.pdbx_seq_one_letter_code
_entity_poly.pdbx_strand_id
1 'polypeptide(L)'
;MSSNVREISPDRNQHHDDSTIGTDAHTLGTMKTISKPVANNTNDSAVHYLEPGQLNEIPKALNVFHLVGALLQTAEAIFLFAYSNNVNLKWLLYTNYPVAVDNALASAIGGEGTDNVYFARPDSRYLTSFSVPWVTGAIIGLSAIDHIFAIIPGGRARYEHDLARSKASYRWLEYSVSCSLMNMHISQLVGVTDVHMVILIFVLSISIQYPAYIHEVVNAKARADGFAQYWSPFVFGCIPWIAVWGVIFSYYSESIAAGEDPPSFVLPTVVAVFVLESLFPILFVLQWLKIGIFEDYIIGEYGYMILGLIAKSSLAWITLIGAEKYAESFQYEETTTDFFN
;
A
#
# COMPACT_ATOMS: atom_id res chain seq x y z
N MET A 1 -33.84 22.33 -61.10
CA MET A 1 -35.02 23.22 -60.94
C MET A 1 -34.81 24.06 -59.69
N SER A 2 -34.84 25.39 -59.89
CA SER A 2 -34.78 26.55 -58.96
C SER A 2 -34.45 26.33 -57.48
N SER A 3 -33.33 26.82 -56.92
CA SER A 3 -32.99 28.22 -56.63
C SER A 3 -34.08 29.01 -55.90
N ASN A 4 -33.83 29.41 -54.65
CA ASN A 4 -34.00 30.79 -54.20
C ASN A 4 -33.32 31.00 -52.83
N VAL A 5 -32.21 31.74 -52.88
CA VAL A 5 -31.64 32.46 -51.75
C VAL A 5 -32.31 33.84 -51.72
N ARG A 6 -32.73 34.31 -50.53
CA ARG A 6 -32.79 35.73 -50.19
C ARG A 6 -32.33 35.93 -48.75
N GLU A 7 -31.78 37.10 -48.55
CA GLU A 7 -30.73 37.51 -47.63
C GLU A 7 -31.25 38.66 -46.75
N ILE A 8 -30.48 39.05 -45.70
CA ILE A 8 -30.47 40.35 -44.97
C ILE A 8 -31.57 40.50 -43.89
N SER A 9 -31.39 41.01 -42.65
CA SER A 9 -30.27 41.35 -41.72
C SER A 9 -30.93 41.80 -40.37
N PRO A 10 -30.27 42.42 -39.35
CA PRO A 10 -30.53 42.14 -37.94
C PRO A 10 -31.29 43.29 -37.23
N ASP A 11 -31.87 43.07 -36.04
CA ASP A 11 -31.73 44.06 -34.97
C ASP A 11 -32.21 43.63 -33.58
N ARG A 12 -31.64 44.34 -32.61
CA ARG A 12 -31.70 44.27 -31.15
C ARG A 12 -33.03 44.67 -30.49
N ASN A 13 -33.17 44.15 -29.27
CA ASN A 13 -33.75 44.75 -28.04
C ASN A 13 -35.27 44.94 -27.90
N GLN A 14 -35.82 44.35 -26.83
CA GLN A 14 -36.61 44.94 -25.71
C GLN A 14 -37.51 43.85 -25.10
N HIS A 15 -37.22 43.35 -23.89
CA HIS A 15 -37.67 43.76 -22.55
C HIS A 15 -39.11 43.37 -22.15
N HIS A 16 -39.18 42.79 -20.93
CA HIS A 16 -40.30 42.60 -19.99
C HIS A 16 -41.16 41.32 -20.03
N ASP A 17 -40.85 40.48 -19.03
CA ASP A 17 -41.69 39.97 -17.94
C ASP A 17 -42.98 39.15 -18.15
N ASP A 18 -43.06 38.16 -17.26
CA ASP A 18 -44.21 37.52 -16.63
C ASP A 18 -44.93 36.33 -17.30
N SER A 19 -44.74 35.18 -16.65
CA SER A 19 -45.78 34.41 -15.93
C SER A 19 -46.08 32.97 -16.39
N THR A 20 -45.88 32.05 -15.43
CA THR A 20 -46.60 30.77 -15.16
C THR A 20 -46.40 29.62 -16.17
N ILE A 21 -46.14 28.36 -15.80
CA ILE A 21 -46.85 27.36 -14.96
C ILE A 21 -45.78 26.25 -14.70
N GLY A 22 -45.51 25.64 -13.54
CA GLY A 22 -46.36 25.03 -12.51
C GLY A 22 -45.98 23.54 -12.33
N THR A 23 -45.50 23.19 -11.12
CA THR A 23 -45.59 21.91 -10.36
C THR A 23 -44.83 20.66 -10.91
N ASP A 24 -44.09 19.86 -10.13
CA ASP A 24 -44.45 19.24 -8.85
C ASP A 24 -43.29 19.09 -7.85
N ALA A 25 -43.61 19.39 -6.59
CA ALA A 25 -42.78 19.17 -5.41
C ALA A 25 -43.56 18.30 -4.40
N HIS A 26 -43.10 17.07 -4.18
CA HIS A 26 -43.35 16.22 -3.00
C HIS A 26 -42.22 15.16 -3.05
N THR A 27 -41.20 15.08 -2.19
CA THR A 27 -41.17 15.08 -0.74
C THR A 27 -39.71 15.32 -0.31
N LEU A 28 -39.39 16.49 0.23
CA LEU A 28 -38.09 16.75 0.88
C LEU A 28 -38.37 17.10 2.34
N GLY A 29 -38.04 16.15 3.21
CA GLY A 29 -38.14 16.30 4.65
C GLY A 29 -37.35 17.52 5.12
N THR A 30 -37.98 18.28 6.01
CA THR A 30 -37.48 19.48 6.67
C THR A 30 -36.07 19.28 7.26
N MET A 31 -35.05 19.81 6.61
CA MET A 31 -33.78 20.15 7.28
C MET A 31 -34.00 21.40 8.12
N LYS A 32 -33.85 21.25 9.43
CA LYS A 32 -33.84 22.34 10.40
C LYS A 32 -32.58 23.18 10.15
N THR A 33 -32.73 24.37 9.58
CA THR A 33 -31.64 25.32 9.39
C THR A 33 -31.17 25.82 10.76
N ILE A 34 -29.98 25.39 11.18
CA ILE A 34 -29.27 25.97 12.31
C ILE A 34 -28.55 27.23 11.79
N SER A 35 -29.03 28.40 12.16
CA SER A 35 -28.35 29.67 11.87
C SER A 35 -27.04 29.77 12.67
N LYS A 36 -25.89 29.83 12.00
CA LYS A 36 -24.60 30.20 12.61
C LYS A 36 -24.41 31.73 12.59
N PRO A 37 -23.72 32.33 13.56
CA PRO A 37 -23.46 33.76 13.57
C PRO A 37 -22.45 34.13 12.46
N VAL A 38 -22.70 35.25 11.80
CA VAL A 38 -21.85 35.82 10.74
C VAL A 38 -20.57 36.39 11.36
N ALA A 39 -19.42 35.82 11.03
CA ALA A 39 -18.11 36.36 11.42
C ALA A 39 -17.70 37.47 10.44
N ASN A 40 -17.76 38.73 10.91
CA ASN A 40 -17.19 39.88 10.24
C ASN A 40 -15.70 40.00 10.58
N ASN A 41 -14.80 39.58 9.68
CA ASN A 41 -13.59 40.35 9.37
C ASN A 41 -12.92 39.85 8.09
N THR A 42 -12.71 40.74 7.14
CA THR A 42 -12.18 40.49 5.80
C THR A 42 -10.66 40.63 5.79
N ASN A 43 -9.97 39.48 5.72
CA ASN A 43 -8.65 39.22 5.09
C ASN A 43 -7.86 38.06 5.75
N ASP A 44 -8.34 37.53 6.89
CA ASP A 44 -7.76 36.33 7.56
C ASP A 44 -8.69 35.09 7.48
N SER A 45 -9.91 35.29 6.96
CA SER A 45 -10.96 34.27 6.91
C SER A 45 -10.68 33.16 5.89
N ALA A 46 -9.72 33.38 4.98
CA ALA A 46 -9.42 32.44 3.90
C ALA A 46 -8.68 31.17 4.38
N VAL A 47 -7.78 31.30 5.35
CA VAL A 47 -7.00 30.15 5.83
C VAL A 47 -7.82 29.34 6.83
N HIS A 48 -8.75 29.99 7.53
CA HIS A 48 -9.48 29.41 8.66
C HIS A 48 -10.58 28.41 8.27
N TYR A 49 -11.06 28.40 7.03
CA TYR A 49 -12.09 27.44 6.59
C TYR A 49 -11.54 26.06 6.19
N LEU A 50 -10.23 25.90 6.00
CA LEU A 50 -9.64 24.59 5.71
C LEU A 50 -9.15 23.86 6.97
N GLU A 51 -8.92 24.59 8.07
CA GLU A 51 -8.45 23.98 9.31
C GLU A 51 -9.58 23.21 10.05
N PRO A 52 -9.23 22.09 10.72
CA PRO A 52 -10.15 21.39 11.62
C PRO A 52 -10.66 22.30 12.74
N GLY A 53 -11.97 22.26 13.03
CA GLY A 53 -12.56 23.11 14.08
C GLY A 53 -12.17 22.72 15.51
N GLN A 54 -11.83 21.45 15.73
CA GLN A 54 -11.32 20.92 16.99
C GLN A 54 -10.08 20.05 16.74
N LEU A 55 -9.04 20.27 17.52
CA LEU A 55 -7.80 19.50 17.48
C LEU A 55 -7.86 18.32 18.46
N ASN A 56 -7.20 17.22 18.11
CA ASN A 56 -7.01 16.09 19.01
C ASN A 56 -5.99 16.44 20.11
N GLU A 57 -6.23 15.97 21.32
CA GLU A 57 -5.23 16.03 22.38
C GLU A 57 -4.18 14.94 22.17
N ILE A 58 -2.89 15.30 22.25
CA ILE A 58 -1.81 14.34 22.04
C ILE A 58 -1.26 13.86 23.38
N PRO A 59 -1.46 12.59 23.75
CA PRO A 59 -1.01 12.08 25.03
C PRO A 59 0.51 11.94 25.06
N LYS A 60 1.13 12.31 26.19
CA LYS A 60 2.58 12.15 26.38
C LYS A 60 3.04 10.69 26.25
N ALA A 61 2.16 9.74 26.59
CA ALA A 61 2.40 8.31 26.46
C ALA A 61 2.73 7.88 25.02
N LEU A 62 2.28 8.63 24.01
CA LEU A 62 2.60 8.34 22.60
C LEU A 62 4.12 8.33 22.35
N ASN A 63 4.87 9.22 23.02
CA ASN A 63 6.32 9.25 22.92
C ASN A 63 7.00 8.02 23.49
N VAL A 64 6.40 7.42 24.52
CA VAL A 64 6.92 6.17 25.10
C VAL A 64 6.75 5.04 24.08
N PHE A 65 5.61 5.00 23.37
CA PHE A 65 5.39 4.03 22.30
C PHE A 65 6.38 4.20 21.14
N HIS A 66 6.62 5.43 20.67
CA HIS A 66 7.66 5.64 19.65
C HIS A 66 9.06 5.30 20.16
N LEU A 67 9.39 5.61 21.42
CA LEU A 67 10.68 5.25 21.98
C LEU A 67 10.87 3.73 22.03
N VAL A 68 9.88 3.00 22.51
CA VAL A 68 9.92 1.52 22.54
C VAL A 68 10.00 0.96 21.12
N GLY A 69 9.17 1.45 20.20
CA GLY A 69 9.21 1.05 18.79
C GLY A 69 10.57 1.32 18.14
N ALA A 70 11.14 2.51 18.37
CA ALA A 70 12.47 2.87 17.88
C ALA A 70 13.54 1.92 18.41
N LEU A 71 13.55 1.61 19.71
CA LEU A 71 14.54 0.74 20.32
C LEU A 71 14.46 -0.69 19.79
N LEU A 72 13.25 -1.27 19.76
CA LEU A 72 13.03 -2.63 19.28
C LEU A 72 13.42 -2.76 17.81
N GLN A 73 12.87 -1.90 16.95
CA GLN A 73 13.12 -1.98 15.52
C GLN A 73 14.57 -1.63 15.15
N THR A 74 15.22 -0.72 15.88
CA THR A 74 16.66 -0.46 15.68
C THR A 74 17.49 -1.69 16.04
N ALA A 75 17.20 -2.36 17.15
CA ALA A 75 17.91 -3.55 17.56
C ALA A 75 17.75 -4.69 16.54
N GLU A 76 16.52 -4.93 16.07
CA GLU A 76 16.23 -5.92 15.03
C GLU A 76 16.93 -5.58 13.70
N ALA A 77 16.87 -4.33 13.25
CA ALA A 77 17.53 -3.91 12.01
C ALA A 77 19.06 -4.05 12.09
N ILE A 78 19.69 -3.63 13.20
CA ILE A 78 21.13 -3.80 13.42
C ILE A 78 21.49 -5.28 13.39
N PHE A 79 20.71 -6.13 14.07
CA PHE A 79 20.94 -7.57 14.05
C PHE A 79 20.89 -8.11 12.62
N LEU A 80 19.84 -7.81 11.85
CA LEU A 80 19.66 -8.31 10.49
C LEU A 80 20.78 -7.86 9.55
N PHE A 81 21.20 -6.59 9.64
CA PHE A 81 22.33 -6.09 8.86
C PHE A 81 23.65 -6.74 9.26
N ALA A 82 23.92 -6.90 10.55
CA ALA A 82 25.14 -7.56 11.02
C ALA A 82 25.16 -9.04 10.61
N TYR A 83 24.04 -9.73 10.79
CA TYR A 83 23.86 -11.15 10.49
C TYR A 83 23.90 -11.45 8.99
N SER A 84 23.55 -10.48 8.14
CA SER A 84 23.65 -10.60 6.68
C SER A 84 25.05 -11.00 6.17
N ASN A 85 26.12 -10.67 6.92
CA ASN A 85 27.49 -11.04 6.55
C ASN A 85 27.80 -12.52 6.82
N ASN A 86 26.97 -13.19 7.64
CA ASN A 86 27.16 -14.57 8.06
C ASN A 86 26.25 -15.55 7.30
N VAL A 87 25.30 -15.04 6.49
CA VAL A 87 24.29 -15.86 5.82
C VAL A 87 24.29 -15.54 4.32
N ASN A 88 24.44 -16.57 3.49
CA ASN A 88 24.42 -16.43 2.04
C ASN A 88 23.01 -16.63 1.45
N LEU A 89 21.99 -16.04 2.09
CA LEU A 89 20.61 -16.09 1.62
C LEU A 89 20.33 -14.91 0.69
N LYS A 90 19.98 -15.21 -0.57
CA LYS A 90 19.85 -14.20 -1.61
C LYS A 90 18.57 -14.35 -2.43
N TRP A 91 17.97 -13.21 -2.74
CA TRP A 91 16.99 -13.10 -3.80
C TRP A 91 17.69 -13.08 -5.15
N LEU A 92 17.15 -13.83 -6.11
CA LEU A 92 17.61 -13.84 -7.50
C LEU A 92 16.66 -13.00 -8.35
N LEU A 93 17.22 -12.17 -9.23
CA LEU A 93 16.46 -11.41 -10.21
C LEU A 93 16.79 -11.86 -11.62
N TYR A 94 15.74 -12.01 -12.40
CA TYR A 94 15.78 -12.38 -13.80
C TYR A 94 15.12 -11.30 -14.66
N THR A 95 15.35 -11.37 -15.96
CA THR A 95 14.62 -10.63 -16.99
C THR A 95 14.32 -11.57 -18.14
N ASN A 96 13.32 -11.26 -18.96
CA ASN A 96 12.92 -12.10 -20.08
C ASN A 96 13.16 -11.36 -21.41
N TYR A 97 13.81 -12.03 -22.36
CA TYR A 97 13.96 -11.54 -23.73
C TYR A 97 13.20 -12.42 -24.72
N PRO A 98 12.62 -11.84 -25.79
CA PRO A 98 12.03 -12.63 -26.86
C PRO A 98 13.15 -13.33 -27.64
N VAL A 99 13.08 -14.65 -27.75
CA VAL A 99 13.94 -15.45 -28.62
C VAL A 99 13.11 -16.26 -29.61
N ALA A 100 13.68 -16.58 -30.77
CA ALA A 100 12.99 -17.34 -31.79
C ALA A 100 12.50 -18.70 -31.23
N VAL A 101 11.30 -19.09 -31.63
CA VAL A 101 10.75 -20.42 -31.32
C VAL A 101 11.45 -21.44 -32.21
N ASP A 102 12.11 -22.41 -31.60
CA ASP A 102 12.71 -23.52 -32.34
C ASP A 102 11.67 -24.59 -32.71
N ASN A 103 12.03 -25.43 -33.67
CA ASN A 103 11.13 -26.46 -34.19
C ASN A 103 10.72 -27.49 -33.11
N ALA A 104 11.56 -27.71 -32.09
CA ALA A 104 11.28 -28.66 -31.03
C ALA A 104 10.20 -28.14 -30.08
N LEU A 105 10.29 -26.87 -29.65
CA LEU A 105 9.23 -26.24 -28.87
C LEU A 105 7.95 -26.09 -29.69
N ALA A 106 8.06 -25.69 -30.97
CA ALA A 106 6.92 -25.59 -31.86
C ALA A 106 6.16 -26.93 -31.94
N SER A 107 6.87 -28.06 -32.13
CA SER A 107 6.26 -29.40 -32.11
C SER A 107 5.61 -29.72 -30.74
N ALA A 108 6.29 -29.43 -29.63
CA ALA A 108 5.80 -29.72 -28.28
C ALA A 108 4.52 -28.95 -27.88
N ILE A 109 4.31 -27.74 -28.40
CA ILE A 109 3.10 -26.94 -28.12
C ILE A 109 1.99 -27.08 -29.17
N GLY A 110 2.10 -28.09 -30.06
CA GLY A 110 1.08 -28.40 -31.08
C GLY A 110 1.22 -27.62 -32.39
N GLY A 111 2.40 -27.11 -32.69
CA GLY A 111 2.75 -26.37 -33.92
C GLY A 111 3.11 -27.26 -35.13
N GLU A 112 3.26 -28.58 -34.97
CA GLU A 112 3.40 -29.46 -36.14
C GLU A 112 2.03 -29.72 -36.79
N GLY A 113 1.78 -29.07 -37.93
CA GLY A 113 0.56 -29.25 -38.73
C GLY A 113 -0.57 -28.25 -38.44
N THR A 114 -0.34 -27.22 -37.63
CA THR A 114 -1.27 -26.10 -37.43
C THR A 114 -0.70 -24.84 -38.09
N ASP A 115 -1.55 -23.98 -38.66
CA ASP A 115 -1.16 -22.67 -39.25
C ASP A 115 -0.62 -21.65 -38.21
N ASN A 116 -0.24 -22.10 -37.02
CA ASN A 116 0.16 -21.27 -35.90
C ASN A 116 1.64 -20.89 -36.00
N VAL A 117 1.90 -19.65 -36.43
CA VAL A 117 3.22 -19.02 -36.38
C VAL A 117 3.40 -18.33 -35.03
N TYR A 118 4.23 -18.88 -34.15
CA TYR A 118 4.57 -18.25 -32.87
C TYR A 118 5.66 -17.18 -33.06
N PHE A 119 5.44 -15.97 -32.53
CA PHE A 119 6.35 -14.82 -32.70
C PHE A 119 7.71 -15.03 -32.02
N ALA A 120 7.71 -15.36 -30.72
CA ALA A 120 8.91 -15.60 -29.91
C ALA A 120 8.53 -16.33 -28.61
N ARG A 121 9.48 -17.04 -28.00
CA ARG A 121 9.36 -17.57 -26.63
C ARG A 121 10.10 -16.69 -25.63
N PRO A 122 9.69 -16.67 -24.35
CA PRO A 122 10.49 -16.04 -23.32
C PRO A 122 11.79 -16.83 -23.08
N ASP A 123 12.87 -16.11 -22.83
CA ASP A 123 14.15 -16.64 -22.39
C ASP A 123 14.59 -15.92 -21.12
N SER A 124 14.44 -16.60 -19.99
CA SER A 124 14.77 -16.06 -18.67
C SER A 124 16.29 -15.94 -18.51
N ARG A 125 16.76 -14.73 -18.22
CA ARG A 125 18.18 -14.40 -18.04
C ARG A 125 18.42 -13.88 -16.65
N TYR A 126 19.36 -14.51 -15.94
CA TYR A 126 19.85 -14.01 -14.66
C TYR A 126 20.42 -12.60 -14.83
N LEU A 127 20.00 -11.68 -13.98
CA LEU A 127 20.46 -10.30 -13.97
C LEU A 127 21.39 -10.04 -12.78
N THR A 128 20.89 -10.27 -11.57
CA THR A 128 21.63 -10.01 -10.33
C THR A 128 21.00 -10.73 -9.14
N SER A 129 21.64 -10.64 -7.98
CA SER A 129 21.11 -11.11 -6.71
C SER A 129 21.43 -10.13 -5.58
N PHE A 130 20.60 -10.16 -4.53
CA PHE A 130 20.79 -9.32 -3.34
C PHE A 130 20.38 -10.06 -2.07
N SER A 131 20.92 -9.64 -0.94
CA SER A 131 20.76 -10.35 0.33
C SER A 131 19.35 -10.20 0.90
N VAL A 132 18.76 -11.31 1.34
CA VAL A 132 17.44 -11.36 1.99
C VAL A 132 17.48 -10.65 3.36
N PRO A 133 18.44 -10.95 4.27
CA PRO A 133 18.58 -10.20 5.53
C PRO A 133 18.71 -8.68 5.37
N TRP A 134 19.37 -8.22 4.29
CA TRP A 134 19.47 -6.78 4.01
C TRP A 134 18.10 -6.15 3.73
N VAL A 135 17.23 -6.84 2.98
CA VAL A 135 15.90 -6.33 2.65
C VAL A 135 15.01 -6.30 3.88
N THR A 136 15.00 -7.38 4.68
CA THR A 136 14.25 -7.41 5.93
C THR A 136 14.78 -6.39 6.94
N GLY A 137 16.11 -6.19 6.99
CA GLY A 137 16.74 -5.14 7.78
C GLY A 137 16.35 -3.74 7.33
N ALA A 138 16.25 -3.50 6.01
CA ALA A 138 15.79 -2.22 5.47
C ALA A 138 14.31 -1.95 5.79
N ILE A 139 13.43 -2.95 5.68
CA ILE A 139 12.00 -2.84 6.03
C ILE A 139 11.83 -2.36 7.48
N ILE A 140 12.51 -3.01 8.43
CA ILE A 140 12.44 -2.66 9.85
C ILE A 140 13.18 -1.34 10.13
N GLY A 141 14.34 -1.14 9.50
CA GLY A 141 15.15 0.07 9.67
C GLY A 141 14.43 1.35 9.27
N LEU A 142 13.63 1.32 8.20
CA LEU A 142 12.80 2.46 7.80
C LEU A 142 11.78 2.85 8.88
N SER A 143 11.15 1.86 9.51
CA SER A 143 10.20 2.11 10.59
C SER A 143 10.91 2.56 11.87
N ALA A 144 12.10 2.05 12.17
CA ALA A 144 12.95 2.58 13.24
C ALA A 144 13.26 4.07 13.04
N ILE A 145 13.60 4.48 11.80
CA ILE A 145 13.87 5.88 11.45
C ILE A 145 12.64 6.75 11.68
N ASP A 146 11.44 6.31 11.27
CA ASP A 146 10.20 7.05 11.50
C ASP A 146 9.85 7.21 12.98
N HIS A 147 10.01 6.15 13.77
CA HIS A 147 9.83 6.24 15.23
C HIS A 147 10.85 7.18 15.88
N ILE A 148 12.11 7.18 15.43
CA ILE A 148 13.13 8.13 15.89
C ILE A 148 12.74 9.56 15.49
N PHE A 149 12.27 9.76 14.26
CA PHE A 149 11.80 11.06 13.79
C PHE A 149 10.67 11.61 14.66
N ALA A 150 9.73 10.76 15.08
CA ALA A 150 8.62 11.14 15.94
C ALA A 150 9.02 11.53 17.38
N ILE A 151 10.24 11.22 17.84
CA ILE A 151 10.72 11.57 19.19
C ILE A 151 11.76 12.70 19.22
N ILE A 152 12.52 12.91 18.15
CA ILE A 152 13.55 13.96 18.13
C ILE A 152 12.93 15.37 18.09
N PRO A 153 13.61 16.39 18.67
CA PRO A 153 13.17 17.78 18.55
C PRO A 153 12.95 18.19 17.09
N GLY A 154 11.88 18.93 16.81
CA GLY A 154 11.49 19.32 15.46
C GLY A 154 10.70 18.24 14.71
N GLY A 155 11.19 17.00 14.64
CA GLY A 155 10.45 15.88 14.05
C GLY A 155 9.18 15.58 14.82
N ARG A 156 9.30 15.43 16.14
CA ARG A 156 8.19 15.31 17.08
C ARG A 156 7.17 16.43 16.95
N ALA A 157 7.63 17.68 16.84
CA ALA A 157 6.73 18.83 16.73
C ALA A 157 5.87 18.78 15.46
N ARG A 158 6.45 18.32 14.34
CA ARG A 158 5.72 18.14 13.07
C ARG A 158 4.75 16.95 13.14
N TYR A 159 5.17 15.87 13.77
CA TYR A 159 4.34 14.69 13.96
C TYR A 159 3.11 14.99 14.85
N GLU A 160 3.31 15.58 16.03
CA GLU A 160 2.23 15.98 16.93
C GLU A 160 1.30 17.02 16.26
N HIS A 161 1.84 17.93 15.45
CA HIS A 161 1.05 18.90 14.68
C HIS A 161 0.08 18.24 13.70
N ASP A 162 0.52 17.20 13.00
CA ASP A 162 -0.32 16.45 12.06
C ASP A 162 -1.36 15.60 12.80
N LEU A 163 -0.96 14.90 13.86
CA LEU A 163 -1.88 14.08 14.66
C LEU A 163 -3.00 14.90 15.30
N ALA A 164 -2.67 16.12 15.77
CA ALA A 164 -3.66 17.04 16.31
C ALA A 164 -4.76 17.36 15.28
N ARG A 165 -4.47 17.18 13.99
CA ARG A 165 -5.37 17.42 12.86
C ARG A 165 -5.89 16.13 12.22
N SER A 166 -5.84 15.00 12.93
CA SER A 166 -6.25 13.69 12.40
C SER A 166 -5.53 13.30 11.10
N LYS A 167 -4.23 13.59 11.03
CA LYS A 167 -3.34 13.22 9.93
C LYS A 167 -2.08 12.57 10.48
N ALA A 168 -1.48 11.65 9.74
CA ALA A 168 -0.19 11.05 10.05
C ALA A 168 0.68 10.97 8.79
N SER A 169 1.07 12.12 8.25
CA SER A 169 1.80 12.20 6.97
C SER A 169 3.09 11.36 6.96
N TYR A 170 3.80 11.32 8.08
CA TYR A 170 5.06 10.58 8.22
C TYR A 170 4.87 9.07 8.23
N ARG A 171 3.80 8.57 8.84
CA ARG A 171 3.42 7.15 8.76
C ARG A 171 3.23 6.72 7.31
N TRP A 172 2.46 7.48 6.52
CA TRP A 172 2.22 7.12 5.12
C TRP A 172 3.47 7.24 4.25
N LEU A 173 4.35 8.19 4.57
CA LEU A 173 5.66 8.27 3.92
C LEU A 173 6.50 7.03 4.21
N GLU A 174 6.61 6.61 5.48
CA GLU A 174 7.33 5.39 5.87
C GLU A 174 6.70 4.15 5.22
N TYR A 175 5.39 3.98 5.35
CA TYR A 175 4.66 2.85 4.78
C TYR A 175 4.78 2.79 3.25
N SER A 176 4.81 3.94 2.57
CA SER A 176 4.97 3.95 1.11
C SER A 176 6.24 3.26 0.65
N VAL A 177 7.31 3.27 1.47
CA VAL A 177 8.57 2.60 1.12
C VAL A 177 8.64 1.21 1.77
N SER A 178 8.34 1.10 3.07
CA SER A 178 8.49 -0.17 3.78
C SER A 178 7.47 -1.21 3.37
N CYS A 179 6.19 -0.87 3.19
CA CYS A 179 5.17 -1.79 2.67
C CYS A 179 5.51 -2.21 1.23
N SER A 180 6.09 -1.30 0.43
CA SER A 180 6.54 -1.64 -0.92
C SER A 180 7.69 -2.65 -0.92
N LEU A 181 8.65 -2.52 0.00
CA LEU A 181 9.68 -3.52 0.21
C LEU A 181 9.11 -4.84 0.75
N MET A 182 8.10 -4.79 1.63
CA MET A 182 7.42 -5.99 2.14
C MET A 182 6.71 -6.74 1.01
N ASN A 183 5.91 -6.05 0.20
CA ASN A 183 5.19 -6.66 -0.93
C ASN A 183 6.13 -7.24 -1.98
N MET A 184 7.22 -6.52 -2.30
CA MET A 184 8.31 -7.06 -3.10
C MET A 184 8.83 -8.38 -2.48
N HIS A 185 9.24 -8.34 -1.23
CA HIS A 185 9.85 -9.49 -0.55
C HIS A 185 8.89 -10.70 -0.47
N ILE A 186 7.61 -10.48 -0.21
CA ILE A 186 6.59 -11.55 -0.18
C ILE A 186 6.33 -12.11 -1.57
N SER A 187 6.27 -11.27 -2.59
CA SER A 187 6.15 -11.75 -3.98
C SER A 187 7.33 -12.62 -4.39
N GLN A 188 8.54 -12.29 -3.93
CA GLN A 188 9.73 -13.10 -4.19
C GLN A 188 9.69 -14.44 -3.44
N LEU A 189 9.11 -14.50 -2.23
CA LEU A 189 8.90 -15.77 -1.50
C LEU A 189 8.05 -16.78 -2.28
N VAL A 190 7.12 -16.31 -3.13
CA VAL A 190 6.26 -17.16 -3.96
C VAL A 190 6.78 -17.32 -5.40
N GLY A 191 8.00 -16.84 -5.70
CA GLY A 191 8.67 -17.08 -6.98
C GLY A 191 8.60 -15.94 -8.00
N VAL A 192 8.13 -14.74 -7.62
CA VAL A 192 8.23 -13.57 -8.51
C VAL A 192 9.69 -13.12 -8.58
N THR A 193 10.36 -13.43 -9.69
CA THR A 193 11.79 -13.13 -9.87
C THR A 193 12.09 -12.17 -11.02
N ASP A 194 11.10 -11.85 -11.87
CA ASP A 194 11.29 -10.86 -12.94
C ASP A 194 11.46 -9.45 -12.36
N VAL A 195 12.56 -8.79 -12.71
CA VAL A 195 12.93 -7.47 -12.19
C VAL A 195 11.88 -6.40 -12.48
N HIS A 196 11.20 -6.47 -13.62
CA HIS A 196 10.17 -5.50 -13.99
C HIS A 196 8.92 -5.71 -13.16
N MET A 197 8.52 -6.96 -12.91
CA MET A 197 7.39 -7.27 -12.03
C MET A 197 7.66 -6.84 -10.60
N VAL A 198 8.88 -7.08 -10.09
CA VAL A 198 9.29 -6.60 -8.76
C VAL A 198 9.20 -5.07 -8.66
N ILE A 199 9.71 -4.33 -9.64
CA ILE A 199 9.62 -2.86 -9.69
C ILE A 199 8.15 -2.40 -9.75
N LEU A 200 7.32 -3.06 -10.56
CA LEU A 200 5.90 -2.74 -10.67
C LEU A 200 5.17 -2.98 -9.35
N ILE A 201 5.42 -4.09 -8.66
CA ILE A 201 4.84 -4.38 -7.34
C ILE A 201 5.24 -3.30 -6.32
N PHE A 202 6.51 -2.88 -6.34
CA PHE A 202 6.99 -1.80 -5.48
C PHE A 202 6.24 -0.48 -5.74
N VAL A 203 6.13 -0.04 -7.01
CA VAL A 203 5.41 1.20 -7.38
C VAL A 203 3.90 1.09 -7.11
N LEU A 204 3.32 -0.08 -7.36
CA LEU A 204 1.91 -0.35 -7.10
C LEU A 204 1.61 -0.27 -5.59
N SER A 205 2.56 -0.70 -4.76
CA SER A 205 2.45 -0.62 -3.31
C SER A 205 2.52 0.82 -2.78
N ILE A 206 3.34 1.70 -3.38
CA ILE A 206 3.25 3.15 -3.12
C ILE A 206 1.84 3.67 -3.44
N SER A 207 1.24 3.17 -4.53
CA SER A 207 -0.10 3.56 -4.97
C SER A 207 -1.23 3.03 -4.08
N ILE A 208 -0.95 2.11 -3.15
CA ILE A 208 -1.87 1.71 -2.07
C ILE A 208 -1.86 2.76 -0.96
N GLN A 209 -0.67 3.24 -0.58
CA GLN A 209 -0.49 4.11 0.58
C GLN A 209 -0.82 5.57 0.28
N TYR A 210 -0.52 6.05 -0.93
CA TYR A 210 -0.76 7.44 -1.29
C TYR A 210 -2.25 7.84 -1.19
N PRO A 211 -3.22 7.04 -1.70
CA PRO A 211 -4.63 7.35 -1.51
C PRO A 211 -5.09 7.34 -0.04
N ALA A 212 -4.48 6.54 0.83
CA ALA A 212 -4.75 6.58 2.27
C ALA A 212 -4.29 7.91 2.89
N TYR A 213 -3.10 8.39 2.53
CA TYR A 213 -2.64 9.73 2.90
C TYR A 213 -3.61 10.82 2.40
N ILE A 214 -4.00 10.76 1.12
CA ILE A 214 -4.96 11.71 0.54
C ILE A 214 -6.29 11.68 1.28
N HIS A 215 -6.79 10.50 1.66
CA HIS A 215 -7.98 10.37 2.47
C HIS A 215 -7.84 11.17 3.77
N GLU A 216 -6.74 11.03 4.51
CA GLU A 216 -6.57 11.81 5.75
C GLU A 216 -6.53 13.32 5.50
N VAL A 217 -5.84 13.75 4.45
CA VAL A 217 -5.72 15.17 4.10
C VAL A 217 -7.09 15.79 3.79
N VAL A 218 -7.89 15.14 2.95
CA VAL A 218 -9.18 15.71 2.50
C VAL A 218 -10.28 15.57 3.55
N ASN A 219 -10.16 14.58 4.45
CA ASN A 219 -11.19 14.27 5.43
C ASN A 219 -10.87 14.77 6.86
N ALA A 220 -9.65 15.25 7.14
CA ALA A 220 -9.25 15.77 8.45
C ALA A 220 -10.28 16.76 9.04
N LYS A 221 -10.69 17.76 8.24
CA LYS A 221 -11.69 18.74 8.65
C LYS A 221 -13.08 18.10 8.81
N ALA A 222 -13.51 17.29 7.84
CA ALA A 222 -14.81 16.63 7.90
C ALA A 222 -14.94 15.75 9.15
N ARG A 223 -13.87 15.04 9.52
CA ARG A 223 -13.79 14.25 10.75
C ARG A 223 -13.93 15.10 12.02
N ALA A 224 -13.20 16.21 12.12
CA ALA A 224 -13.23 17.08 13.28
C ALA A 224 -14.59 17.78 13.45
N ASP A 225 -15.19 18.20 12.35
CA ASP A 225 -16.43 18.99 12.35
C ASP A 225 -17.70 18.10 12.31
N GLY A 226 -17.56 16.77 12.27
CA GLY A 226 -18.68 15.82 12.29
C GLY A 226 -19.43 15.68 10.96
N PHE A 227 -18.77 15.95 9.84
CA PHE A 227 -19.32 15.77 8.49
C PHE A 227 -19.06 14.38 7.93
N ALA A 228 -19.75 14.04 6.84
CA ALA A 228 -19.51 12.80 6.09
C ALA A 228 -18.11 12.78 5.47
N GLN A 229 -17.45 11.62 5.49
CA GLN A 229 -16.12 11.43 4.94
C GLN A 229 -16.20 11.10 3.44
N TYR A 230 -15.25 11.60 2.65
CA TYR A 230 -15.08 11.28 1.24
C TYR A 230 -14.23 10.00 1.09
N TRP A 231 -14.89 8.87 0.78
CA TRP A 231 -14.25 7.54 0.77
C TRP A 231 -13.53 7.16 -0.52
N SER A 232 -13.68 7.93 -1.60
CA SER A 232 -13.09 7.60 -2.91
C SER A 232 -11.58 7.26 -2.85
N PRO A 233 -10.72 8.01 -2.12
CA PRO A 233 -9.30 7.67 -2.07
C PRO A 233 -9.05 6.29 -1.45
N PHE A 234 -9.81 5.91 -0.42
CA PHE A 234 -9.68 4.57 0.19
C PHE A 234 -10.02 3.47 -0.82
N VAL A 235 -11.14 3.62 -1.55
CA VAL A 235 -11.55 2.66 -2.59
C VAL A 235 -10.49 2.55 -3.69
N PHE A 236 -9.91 3.68 -4.11
CA PHE A 236 -8.82 3.69 -5.09
C PHE A 236 -7.56 3.00 -4.59
N GLY A 237 -7.25 3.06 -3.28
CA GLY A 237 -6.14 2.32 -2.68
C GLY A 237 -6.37 0.81 -2.58
N CYS A 238 -7.63 0.36 -2.50
CA CYS A 238 -7.96 -1.07 -2.47
C CYS A 238 -7.68 -1.79 -3.80
N ILE A 239 -7.83 -1.11 -4.94
CA ILE A 239 -7.61 -1.70 -6.28
C ILE A 239 -6.18 -2.23 -6.45
N PRO A 240 -5.12 -1.43 -6.25
CA PRO A 240 -3.75 -1.91 -6.34
C PRO A 240 -3.43 -2.97 -5.27
N TRP A 241 -4.04 -2.87 -4.07
CA TRP A 241 -3.85 -3.88 -3.02
C TRP A 241 -4.38 -5.26 -3.43
N ILE A 242 -5.59 -5.32 -4.00
CA ILE A 242 -6.17 -6.56 -4.55
C ILE A 242 -5.29 -7.11 -5.67
N ALA A 243 -4.75 -6.24 -6.53
CA ALA A 243 -3.89 -6.66 -7.63
C ALA A 243 -2.57 -7.27 -7.15
N VAL A 244 -1.88 -6.65 -6.17
CA VAL A 244 -0.63 -7.20 -5.59
C VAL A 244 -0.88 -8.58 -4.98
N TRP A 245 -1.90 -8.70 -4.12
CA TRP A 245 -2.22 -9.98 -3.50
C TRP A 245 -2.74 -11.03 -4.49
N GLY A 246 -3.44 -10.59 -5.54
CA GLY A 246 -3.82 -11.44 -6.66
C GLY A 246 -2.61 -12.08 -7.35
N VAL A 247 -1.56 -11.30 -7.62
CA VAL A 247 -0.30 -11.82 -8.16
C VAL A 247 0.35 -12.82 -7.21
N ILE A 248 0.46 -12.50 -5.93
CA ILE A 248 1.08 -13.37 -4.91
C ILE A 248 0.35 -14.73 -4.84
N PHE A 249 -0.99 -14.71 -4.74
CA PHE A 249 -1.78 -15.94 -4.68
C PHE A 249 -1.77 -16.72 -6.00
N SER A 250 -1.74 -16.04 -7.16
CA SER A 250 -1.62 -16.70 -8.47
C SER A 250 -0.31 -17.47 -8.56
N TYR A 251 0.81 -16.81 -8.27
CA TYR A 251 2.14 -17.43 -8.32
C TYR A 251 2.24 -18.64 -7.41
N TYR A 252 1.78 -18.51 -6.16
CA TYR A 252 1.79 -19.63 -5.23
C TYR A 252 0.91 -20.80 -5.72
N SER A 253 -0.31 -20.50 -6.21
CA SER A 253 -1.24 -21.53 -6.69
C SER A 253 -0.75 -22.24 -7.95
N GLU A 254 -0.18 -21.49 -8.90
CA GLU A 254 0.39 -22.04 -10.13
C GLU A 254 1.61 -22.92 -9.86
N SER A 255 2.46 -22.55 -8.89
CA SER A 255 3.57 -23.38 -8.43
C SER A 255 3.09 -24.75 -7.93
N ILE A 256 2.06 -24.76 -7.07
CA ILE A 256 1.46 -26.01 -6.57
C ILE A 256 0.80 -26.80 -7.72
N ALA A 257 0.09 -26.13 -8.63
CA ALA A 257 -0.57 -26.78 -9.76
C ALA A 257 0.42 -27.42 -10.75
N ALA A 258 1.63 -26.86 -10.85
CA ALA A 258 2.73 -27.42 -11.64
C ALA A 258 3.40 -28.63 -10.97
N GLY A 259 3.02 -28.98 -9.74
CA GLY A 259 3.62 -30.08 -8.98
C GLY A 259 4.94 -29.71 -8.31
N GLU A 260 5.27 -28.43 -8.22
CA GLU A 260 6.38 -27.94 -7.43
C GLU A 260 6.03 -27.98 -5.94
N ASP A 261 7.05 -28.10 -5.09
CA ASP A 261 6.89 -28.19 -3.63
C ASP A 261 7.58 -26.99 -2.96
N PRO A 262 6.89 -25.84 -2.80
CA PRO A 262 7.46 -24.66 -2.16
C PRO A 262 7.94 -24.97 -0.74
N PRO A 263 8.99 -24.30 -0.25
CA PRO A 263 9.47 -24.49 1.12
C PRO A 263 8.34 -24.34 2.14
N SER A 264 8.28 -25.25 3.11
CA SER A 264 7.13 -25.38 4.03
C SER A 264 6.83 -24.13 4.88
N PHE A 265 7.80 -23.22 5.04
CA PHE A 265 7.62 -21.96 5.75
C PHE A 265 6.93 -20.87 4.90
N VAL A 266 6.92 -21.00 3.56
CA VAL A 266 6.42 -19.97 2.65
C VAL A 266 4.92 -19.73 2.85
N LEU A 267 4.09 -20.77 2.81
CA LEU A 267 2.65 -20.61 2.96
C LEU A 267 2.24 -20.02 4.31
N PRO A 268 2.73 -20.51 5.47
CA PRO A 268 2.47 -19.85 6.75
C PRO A 268 2.89 -18.38 6.76
N THR A 269 4.01 -18.02 6.13
CA THR A 269 4.47 -16.62 6.02
C THR A 269 3.48 -15.79 5.22
N VAL A 270 3.11 -16.24 4.02
CA VAL A 270 2.18 -15.56 3.12
C VAL A 270 0.82 -15.35 3.81
N VAL A 271 0.28 -16.37 4.46
CA VAL A 271 -1.00 -16.29 5.17
C VAL A 271 -0.92 -15.35 6.38
N ALA A 272 0.12 -15.48 7.21
CA ALA A 272 0.29 -14.63 8.39
C ALA A 272 0.39 -13.15 7.99
N VAL A 273 1.17 -12.84 6.97
CA VAL A 273 1.35 -11.46 6.50
C VAL A 273 0.11 -10.95 5.81
N PHE A 274 -0.60 -11.76 5.01
CA PHE A 274 -1.89 -11.37 4.44
C PHE A 274 -2.90 -10.96 5.52
N VAL A 275 -2.99 -11.75 6.58
CA VAL A 275 -3.88 -11.44 7.72
C VAL A 275 -3.44 -10.13 8.38
N LEU A 276 -2.15 -9.99 8.70
CA LEU A 276 -1.64 -8.78 9.35
C LEU A 276 -1.82 -7.53 8.48
N GLU A 277 -1.54 -7.60 7.19
CA GLU A 277 -1.76 -6.49 6.25
C GLU A 277 -3.25 -6.16 6.10
N SER A 278 -4.13 -7.16 6.10
CA SER A 278 -5.58 -6.94 6.04
C SER A 278 -6.13 -6.23 7.27
N LEU A 279 -5.44 -6.29 8.41
CA LEU A 279 -5.82 -5.52 9.61
C LEU A 279 -5.62 -4.01 9.43
N PHE A 280 -4.71 -3.56 8.56
CA PHE A 280 -4.49 -2.13 8.32
C PHE A 280 -5.68 -1.41 7.66
N PRO A 281 -6.27 -1.89 6.55
CA PRO A 281 -7.47 -1.28 5.98
C PRO A 281 -8.69 -1.47 6.90
N ILE A 282 -8.76 -2.55 7.68
CA ILE A 282 -9.82 -2.71 8.70
C ILE A 282 -9.69 -1.61 9.76
N LEU A 283 -8.49 -1.43 10.33
CA LEU A 283 -8.19 -0.36 11.28
C LEU A 283 -8.53 1.02 10.69
N PHE A 284 -8.13 1.25 9.43
CA PHE A 284 -8.44 2.47 8.71
C PHE A 284 -9.94 2.73 8.67
N VAL A 285 -10.73 1.74 8.25
CA VAL A 285 -12.19 1.85 8.16
C VAL A 285 -12.80 2.12 9.53
N LEU A 286 -12.38 1.41 10.57
CA LEU A 286 -12.89 1.62 11.94
C LEU A 286 -12.59 3.02 12.46
N GLN A 287 -11.38 3.53 12.21
CA GLN A 287 -10.94 4.87 12.63
C GLN A 287 -11.67 6.00 11.90
N TRP A 288 -11.94 5.83 10.60
CA TRP A 288 -12.61 6.84 9.78
C TRP A 288 -14.14 6.77 9.86
N LEU A 289 -14.70 5.61 10.20
CA LEU A 289 -16.10 5.48 10.61
C LEU A 289 -16.34 5.78 12.10
N LYS A 290 -15.27 6.03 12.88
CA LYS A 290 -15.34 6.30 14.32
C LYS A 290 -16.08 5.20 15.10
N ILE A 291 -15.79 3.94 14.81
CA ILE A 291 -16.47 2.80 15.42
C ILE A 291 -15.76 2.36 16.71
N GLY A 292 -16.51 2.31 17.82
CA GLY A 292 -16.02 1.81 19.10
C GLY A 292 -14.87 2.67 19.65
N ILE A 293 -13.78 2.02 20.08
CA ILE A 293 -12.61 2.73 20.64
C ILE A 293 -11.87 3.58 19.61
N PHE A 294 -12.13 3.39 18.32
CA PHE A 294 -11.49 4.13 17.22
C PHE A 294 -12.22 5.45 16.89
N GLU A 295 -13.21 5.84 17.70
CA GLU A 295 -13.75 7.21 17.69
C GLU A 295 -12.64 8.24 17.95
N ASP A 296 -11.67 7.90 18.79
CA ASP A 296 -10.45 8.68 18.98
C ASP A 296 -9.41 8.32 17.90
N TYR A 297 -8.96 9.35 17.16
CA TYR A 297 -7.96 9.20 16.11
C TYR A 297 -6.62 8.68 16.68
N ILE A 298 -6.26 9.07 17.91
CA ILE A 298 -5.00 8.69 18.53
C ILE A 298 -4.97 7.20 18.88
N ILE A 299 -6.12 6.60 19.18
CA ILE A 299 -6.22 5.14 19.37
C ILE A 299 -5.90 4.41 18.07
N GLY A 300 -6.32 4.95 16.93
CA GLY A 300 -5.92 4.45 15.61
C GLY A 300 -4.41 4.50 15.40
N GLU A 301 -3.75 5.59 15.81
CA GLU A 301 -2.30 5.74 15.76
C GLU A 301 -1.57 4.62 16.52
N TYR A 302 -2.01 4.33 17.76
CA TYR A 302 -1.47 3.21 18.53
C TYR A 302 -1.65 1.88 17.80
N GLY A 303 -2.82 1.66 17.20
CA GLY A 303 -3.10 0.48 16.38
C GLY A 303 -2.09 0.32 15.25
N TYR A 304 -1.80 1.40 14.50
CA TYR A 304 -0.83 1.38 13.41
C TYR A 304 0.59 1.08 13.87
N MET A 305 1.03 1.66 14.98
CA MET A 305 2.36 1.38 15.53
C MET A 305 2.51 -0.09 15.95
N ILE A 306 1.49 -0.65 16.63
CA ILE A 306 1.50 -2.04 17.10
C ILE A 306 1.46 -3.01 15.92
N LEU A 307 0.53 -2.81 14.99
CA LEU A 307 0.43 -3.64 13.79
C LEU A 307 1.70 -3.54 12.94
N GLY A 308 2.26 -2.34 12.78
CA GLY A 308 3.50 -2.10 12.05
C GLY A 308 4.67 -2.88 12.61
N LEU A 309 4.86 -2.85 13.93
CA LEU A 309 5.90 -3.64 14.60
C LEU A 309 5.67 -5.14 14.38
N ILE A 310 4.48 -5.65 14.69
CA ILE A 310 4.18 -7.08 14.60
C ILE A 310 4.34 -7.59 13.15
N ALA A 311 3.83 -6.86 12.17
CA ALA A 311 3.90 -7.25 10.76
C ALA A 311 5.35 -7.31 10.24
N LYS A 312 6.13 -6.24 10.48
CA LYS A 312 7.52 -6.16 10.00
C LYS A 312 8.42 -7.19 10.69
N SER A 313 8.33 -7.32 12.01
CA SER A 313 9.09 -8.31 12.76
C SER A 313 8.71 -9.74 12.36
N SER A 314 7.42 -10.06 12.26
CA SER A 314 6.98 -11.39 11.86
C SER A 314 7.50 -11.76 10.46
N LEU A 315 7.37 -10.86 9.49
CA LEU A 315 7.88 -11.12 8.13
C LEU A 315 9.39 -11.37 8.14
N ALA A 316 10.16 -10.54 8.84
CA ALA A 316 11.61 -10.65 8.89
C ALA A 316 12.06 -11.97 9.53
N TRP A 317 11.56 -12.27 10.72
CA TRP A 317 12.01 -13.43 11.50
C TRP A 317 11.51 -14.75 10.94
N ILE A 318 10.26 -14.83 10.47
CA ILE A 318 9.76 -16.07 9.85
C ILE A 318 10.53 -16.34 8.56
N THR A 319 10.81 -15.32 7.74
CA THR A 319 11.60 -15.50 6.52
C THR A 319 13.01 -15.99 6.84
N LEU A 320 13.70 -15.33 7.77
CA LEU A 320 15.09 -15.66 8.11
C LEU A 320 15.20 -17.10 8.63
N ILE A 321 14.43 -17.43 9.69
CA ILE A 321 14.48 -18.74 10.33
C ILE A 321 14.01 -19.84 9.38
N GLY A 322 12.95 -19.58 8.61
CA GLY A 322 12.40 -20.54 7.66
C GLY A 322 13.38 -20.85 6.54
N ALA A 323 13.99 -19.82 5.96
CA ALA A 323 14.94 -19.97 4.86
C ALA A 323 16.25 -20.64 5.29
N GLU A 324 16.75 -20.36 6.50
CA GLU A 324 17.95 -21.04 7.02
C GLU A 324 17.72 -22.52 7.28
N LYS A 325 16.61 -22.88 7.94
CA LYS A 325 16.25 -24.29 8.14
C LYS A 325 16.08 -25.04 6.82
N TYR A 326 15.53 -24.37 5.82
CA TYR A 326 15.42 -24.92 4.47
C TYR A 326 16.80 -25.06 3.80
N ALA A 327 17.72 -24.11 3.99
CA ALA A 327 19.08 -24.24 3.47
C ALA A 327 19.86 -25.39 4.13
N GLU A 328 19.68 -25.59 5.44
CA GLU A 328 20.30 -26.68 6.20
C GLU A 328 19.86 -28.08 5.72
N SER A 329 18.62 -28.23 5.23
CA SER A 329 18.15 -29.54 4.76
C SER A 329 18.92 -30.05 3.54
N PHE A 330 19.41 -29.17 2.68
CA PHE A 330 20.25 -29.56 1.53
C PHE A 330 21.66 -29.99 1.94
N GLN A 331 22.25 -29.32 2.93
CA GLN A 331 23.57 -29.69 3.44
C GLN A 331 23.55 -31.08 4.08
N TYR A 332 22.45 -31.45 4.74
CA TYR A 332 22.28 -32.78 5.31
C TYR A 332 22.18 -33.89 4.25
N GLU A 333 21.50 -33.62 3.14
CA GLU A 333 21.40 -34.58 2.01
C GLU A 333 22.75 -34.81 1.34
N GLU A 334 23.54 -33.76 1.08
CA GLU A 334 24.87 -33.91 0.46
C GLU A 334 25.81 -34.74 1.36
N THR A 335 25.82 -34.49 2.67
CA THR A 335 26.67 -35.20 3.64
C THR A 335 26.28 -36.68 3.81
N THR A 336 24.99 -37.01 3.70
CA THR A 336 24.52 -38.40 3.79
C THR A 336 24.78 -39.18 2.51
N THR A 337 24.70 -38.52 1.34
CA THR A 337 24.99 -39.16 0.05
C THR A 337 26.48 -39.52 -0.09
N ASP A 338 27.38 -38.71 0.47
CA ASP A 338 28.83 -39.00 0.53
C ASP A 338 29.21 -40.11 1.51
N PHE A 339 28.35 -40.43 2.48
CA PHE A 339 28.59 -41.53 3.43
C PHE A 339 28.22 -42.91 2.88
N PHE A 340 27.45 -42.95 1.78
CA PHE A 340 26.97 -44.18 1.14
C PHE A 340 27.60 -44.45 -0.24
N ASN A 341 28.55 -43.63 -0.69
CA ASN A 341 29.38 -43.85 -1.88
C ASN A 341 30.83 -44.21 -1.51
#